data_AF-A0A6N8G5F8-F1
#
_entry.id   AF-A0A6N8G5F8-F1
#
_cell.length_a   1.000
_cell.length_b   1.000
_cell.length_c   1.000
_cell.angle_alpha   90.00
_cell.angle_beta   90.00
_cell.angle_gamma   90.00
#
_symmetry.space_group_name_H-M   'P 1'
#
loop_
_entity.id
_entity.type
_entity.pdbx_description
1 polymer ?
#
loop_
_entity_poly.entity_id
_entity_poly.type
_entity_poly.pdbx_seq_one_letter_code
_entity_poly.pdbx_strand_id
1 'polypeptide(L)'
;MAAMTVLCCVGFAAVNVVFAIGDRFAEGAYPEYAAGLEVMNWLVVVLKLLGAALVVLSVARPLRFPAPGAVAVALWAAFSTVAVYAAGNVAHVAAMATGLAGEAADIDAAGIAYVAFFLLMSAGLGTLALSHTRRHRIRPRTAVLGALGAPFILSGILAAAPALLTALGIMPPV
;
A
#
# COMPACT_ATOMS: atom_id res chain seq x y z
N MET A 1 2.27 17.57 3.88
CA MET A 1 2.09 16.31 3.12
C MET A 1 3.27 15.36 3.28
N ALA A 2 4.49 15.68 2.83
CA ALA A 2 5.64 14.76 2.90
C ALA A 2 5.87 14.13 4.29
N ALA A 3 6.05 14.94 5.34
CA ALA A 3 6.29 14.45 6.69
C ALA A 3 5.18 13.52 7.20
N MET A 4 3.92 13.91 7.00
CA MET A 4 2.76 13.10 7.34
C MET A 4 2.75 11.77 6.57
N THR A 5 2.98 11.78 5.26
CA THR A 5 3.02 10.54 4.45
C THR A 5 4.15 9.62 4.88
N VAL A 6 5.32 10.15 5.24
CA VAL A 6 6.42 9.36 5.83
C VAL A 6 5.98 8.74 7.16
N LEU A 7 5.41 9.53 8.06
CA LEU A 7 4.94 9.05 9.36
C LEU A 7 3.88 7.97 9.20
N CYS A 8 2.94 8.12 8.27
CA CYS A 8 1.95 7.10 7.97
C CYS A 8 2.59 5.81 7.43
N CYS A 9 3.57 5.89 6.52
CA CYS A 9 4.30 4.72 6.05
C CYS A 9 5.03 4.00 7.19
N VAL A 10 5.80 4.75 7.99
CA VAL A 10 6.61 4.19 9.08
C VAL A 10 5.72 3.64 10.20
N GLY A 11 4.68 4.38 10.59
CA GLY A 11 3.72 3.95 11.60
C GLY A 11 2.98 2.68 11.18
N PHE A 12 2.58 2.57 9.92
CA PHE A 12 1.97 1.35 9.42
C PHE A 12 2.95 0.18 9.43
N ALA A 13 4.21 0.39 9.01
CA ALA A 13 5.25 -0.64 9.13
C ALA A 13 5.44 -1.09 10.60
N ALA A 14 5.45 -0.15 11.55
CA ALA A 14 5.57 -0.47 12.97
C ALA A 14 4.41 -1.34 13.48
N VAL A 15 3.16 -1.08 13.05
CA VAL A 15 2.01 -1.93 13.39
C VAL A 15 2.21 -3.36 12.86
N ASN A 16 2.70 -3.52 11.63
CA ASN A 16 2.96 -4.85 11.05
C ASN A 16 4.09 -5.58 11.80
N VAL A 17 5.11 -4.86 12.27
CA VAL A 17 6.16 -5.44 13.13
C VAL A 17 5.60 -5.88 14.48
N VAL A 18 4.69 -5.11 15.08
CA VAL A 18 4.00 -5.52 16.32
C VAL A 18 3.16 -6.78 16.08
N PHE A 19 2.48 -6.90 14.95
CA PHE A 19 1.74 -8.11 14.61
C PHE A 19 2.65 -9.34 14.46
N ALA A 20 3.82 -9.17 13.82
CA ALA A 20 4.81 -10.24 13.69
C ALA A 20 5.35 -10.70 15.05
N ILE A 21 5.77 -9.77 15.91
CA ILE A 21 6.38 -10.10 17.22
C ILE A 21 5.33 -10.64 18.20
N GLY A 22 4.07 -10.24 18.06
CA GLY A 22 2.98 -10.67 18.92
C GLY A 22 2.26 -11.93 18.44
N ASP A 23 2.80 -12.69 17.49
CA ASP A 23 2.21 -13.92 16.93
C ASP A 23 0.74 -13.76 16.51
N ARG A 24 0.36 -12.56 16.06
CA ARG A 24 -1.04 -12.18 15.81
C ARG A 24 -1.74 -13.11 14.83
N PHE A 25 -0.99 -13.67 13.87
CA PHE A 25 -1.51 -14.56 12.84
C PHE A 25 -1.69 -16.01 13.33
N ALA A 26 -0.94 -16.45 14.33
CA ALA A 26 -1.10 -17.76 14.94
C ALA A 26 -2.34 -17.82 15.86
N GLU A 27 -2.68 -16.70 16.50
CA GLU A 27 -3.86 -16.57 17.37
C GLU A 27 -5.10 -16.01 16.63
N GLY A 28 -4.98 -15.82 15.31
CA GLY A 28 -6.00 -15.18 14.48
C GLY A 28 -7.15 -16.10 14.04
N ALA A 29 -8.01 -15.57 13.17
CA ALA A 29 -9.13 -16.33 12.58
C ALA A 29 -8.70 -17.43 11.60
N TYR A 30 -7.43 -17.41 11.15
CA TYR A 30 -6.87 -18.29 10.13
C TYR A 30 -5.49 -18.83 10.54
N PRO A 31 -5.39 -19.59 11.65
CA PRO A 31 -4.12 -20.06 12.18
C PRO A 31 -3.38 -21.00 11.21
N GLU A 32 -4.10 -21.76 10.39
CA GLU A 32 -3.54 -22.63 9.36
C GLU A 32 -2.83 -21.85 8.23
N TYR A 33 -3.11 -20.56 8.09
CA TYR A 33 -2.46 -19.66 7.14
C TYR A 33 -1.35 -18.81 7.78
N ALA A 34 -1.07 -18.98 9.08
CA ALA A 34 -0.22 -18.06 9.86
C ALA A 34 1.16 -17.83 9.23
N ALA A 35 1.84 -18.90 8.79
CA ALA A 35 3.16 -18.78 8.18
C ALA A 35 3.14 -17.99 6.85
N GLY A 36 2.12 -18.22 6.01
CA GLY A 36 1.93 -17.46 4.78
C GLY A 36 1.59 -15.99 5.04
N LEU A 37 0.70 -15.73 6.01
CA LEU A 37 0.32 -14.38 6.43
C LEU A 37 1.50 -13.61 7.02
N GLU A 38 2.38 -14.28 7.77
CA GLU A 38 3.60 -13.69 8.32
C GLU A 38 4.56 -13.24 7.21
N VAL A 39 4.77 -14.05 6.17
CA VAL A 39 5.59 -13.64 5.02
C VAL A 39 4.96 -12.44 4.29
N MET A 40 3.64 -12.46 4.09
CA MET A 40 2.93 -11.33 3.47
C MET A 40 3.00 -10.07 4.33
N ASN A 41 2.95 -10.21 5.66
CA ASN A 41 3.11 -9.10 6.61
C ASN A 41 4.50 -8.45 6.47
N TRP A 42 5.57 -9.24 6.41
CA TRP A 42 6.92 -8.71 6.18
C TRP A 42 7.09 -8.06 4.80
N LEU A 43 6.47 -8.63 3.76
CA LEU A 43 6.43 -7.99 2.44
C LEU A 43 5.79 -6.60 2.53
N VAL A 44 4.68 -6.46 3.25
CA VAL A 44 4.02 -5.17 3.50
C VAL A 44 4.93 -4.21 4.26
N VAL A 45 5.64 -4.66 5.29
CA VAL A 45 6.64 -3.84 6.02
C VAL A 45 7.65 -3.26 5.03
N VAL A 46 8.27 -4.10 4.20
CA VAL A 46 9.27 -3.66 3.20
C VAL A 46 8.67 -2.63 2.24
N LEU A 47 7.48 -2.87 1.71
CA LEU A 47 6.81 -1.93 0.80
C LEU A 47 6.54 -0.57 1.45
N LYS A 48 6.15 -0.55 2.73
CA LYS A 48 5.90 0.70 3.45
C LYS A 48 7.19 1.48 3.72
N LEU A 49 8.28 0.78 4.05
CA LEU A 49 9.60 1.40 4.20
C LEU A 49 10.13 1.95 2.86
N LEU A 50 9.94 1.22 1.77
CA LEU A 50 10.23 1.72 0.42
C LEU A 50 9.39 2.96 0.08
N GLY A 51 8.12 2.97 0.45
CA GLY A 51 7.24 4.13 0.33
C GLY A 51 7.76 5.34 1.13
N ALA A 52 8.17 5.13 2.38
CA ALA A 52 8.76 6.19 3.21
C ALA A 52 10.05 6.75 2.59
N ALA A 53 10.96 5.86 2.16
CA ALA A 53 12.20 6.25 1.49
C ALA A 53 11.93 7.05 0.22
N LEU A 54 10.95 6.62 -0.59
CA LEU A 54 10.54 7.33 -1.80
C LEU A 54 10.00 8.74 -1.50
N VAL A 55 9.19 8.90 -0.44
CA VAL A 55 8.71 10.23 -0.03
C VAL A 55 9.88 11.13 0.38
N VAL A 56 10.83 10.61 1.16
CA VAL A 56 12.04 11.36 1.54
C VAL A 56 12.85 11.76 0.31
N LEU A 57 13.08 10.81 -0.61
CA LEU A 57 13.77 11.07 -1.88
C LEU A 57 13.03 12.11 -2.73
N SER A 58 11.71 12.17 -2.69
CA SER A 58 10.95 13.16 -3.48
C SER A 58 11.18 14.62 -3.06
N VAL A 59 11.60 14.84 -1.81
CA VAL A 59 11.80 16.17 -1.23
C VAL A 59 13.26 16.53 -0.96
N ALA A 60 14.16 15.54 -0.88
CA ALA A 60 15.58 15.74 -0.64
C ALA A 60 16.26 16.63 -1.70
N ARG A 61 17.23 17.46 -1.29
CA ARG A 61 18.05 18.27 -2.20
C ARG A 61 19.52 18.31 -1.74
N PRO A 62 20.49 18.26 -2.68
CA PRO A 62 20.33 17.98 -4.11
C PRO A 62 20.19 16.47 -4.40
N LEU A 63 19.26 16.07 -5.27
CA LEU A 63 19.18 14.70 -5.79
C LEU A 63 20.22 14.51 -6.89
N ARG A 64 21.31 13.80 -6.58
CA ARG A 64 22.24 13.30 -7.61
C ARG A 64 21.80 11.95 -8.17
N PHE A 65 21.15 11.13 -7.35
CA PHE A 65 20.63 9.81 -7.72
C PHE A 65 19.49 9.43 -6.75
N PRO A 66 18.42 8.75 -7.20
CA PRO A 66 18.08 8.37 -8.58
C PRO A 66 17.62 9.57 -9.43
N ALA A 67 17.51 9.36 -10.75
CA ALA A 67 17.06 10.40 -11.68
C ALA A 67 15.64 10.89 -11.32
N PRO A 68 15.33 12.20 -11.43
CA PRO A 68 14.01 12.74 -11.08
C PRO A 68 12.83 12.05 -11.80
N GLY A 69 13.05 11.59 -13.04
CA GLY A 69 12.06 10.82 -13.79
C GLY A 69 11.73 9.47 -13.13
N ALA A 70 12.72 8.77 -12.56
CA ALA A 70 12.50 7.50 -11.87
C ALA A 70 11.71 7.70 -10.56
N VAL A 71 12.04 8.76 -9.81
CA VAL A 71 11.27 9.15 -8.60
C VAL A 71 9.83 9.49 -8.97
N ALA A 72 9.61 10.22 -10.07
CA ALA A 72 8.27 10.53 -10.55
C ALA A 72 7.48 9.25 -10.90
N VAL A 73 8.07 8.32 -11.66
CA VAL A 73 7.42 7.04 -12.01
C VAL A 73 7.05 6.26 -10.75
N ALA A 74 7.98 6.14 -9.80
CA ALA A 74 7.74 5.43 -8.55
C ALA A 74 6.64 6.09 -7.70
N LEU A 75 6.59 7.42 -7.62
CA LEU A 75 5.54 8.15 -6.89
C LEU A 75 4.17 7.93 -7.52
N TRP A 76 4.08 7.96 -8.86
CA TRP A 76 2.84 7.67 -9.57
C TRP A 76 2.40 6.23 -9.39
N ALA A 77 3.33 5.26 -9.40
CA ALA A 77 3.03 3.86 -9.13
C ALA A 77 2.52 3.65 -7.69
N ALA A 78 3.19 4.24 -6.70
CA ALA A 78 2.78 4.18 -5.30
C ALA A 78 1.40 4.82 -5.09
N PHE A 79 1.19 6.02 -5.65
CA PHE A 79 -0.10 6.70 -5.63
C PHE A 79 -1.19 5.81 -6.23
N SER A 80 -1.02 5.34 -7.47
CA SER A 80 -2.04 4.54 -8.15
C SER A 80 -2.34 3.24 -7.44
N THR A 81 -1.33 2.56 -6.87
CA THR A 81 -1.52 1.34 -6.07
C THR A 81 -2.39 1.62 -4.85
N VAL A 82 -2.06 2.66 -4.08
CA VAL A 82 -2.80 3.04 -2.87
C VAL A 82 -4.19 3.59 -3.23
N ALA A 83 -4.32 4.31 -4.34
CA ALA A 83 -5.60 4.86 -4.80
C ALA A 83 -6.58 3.76 -5.21
N VAL A 84 -6.13 2.76 -5.98
CA VAL A 84 -6.96 1.60 -6.34
C VAL A 84 -7.37 0.82 -5.10
N TYR A 85 -6.44 0.60 -4.17
CA TYR A 85 -6.74 -0.07 -2.90
C TYR A 85 -7.75 0.72 -2.06
N ALA A 86 -7.57 2.04 -1.92
CA ALA A 86 -8.50 2.89 -1.19
C ALA A 86 -9.89 2.93 -1.85
N ALA A 87 -9.95 3.00 -3.17
CA ALA A 87 -11.20 2.95 -3.92
C ALA A 87 -11.94 1.62 -3.71
N GLY A 88 -11.21 0.50 -3.70
CA GLY A 88 -11.76 -0.82 -3.38
C GLY A 88 -12.36 -0.88 -1.97
N ASN A 89 -11.67 -0.33 -0.97
CA ASN A 89 -12.19 -0.26 0.40
C ASN A 89 -13.45 0.61 0.50
N VAL A 90 -13.48 1.77 -0.16
CA VAL A 90 -14.68 2.63 -0.19
C VAL A 90 -15.85 1.91 -0.86
N ALA A 91 -15.61 1.24 -1.99
CA ALA A 91 -16.63 0.46 -2.68
C ALA A 91 -17.16 -0.68 -1.81
N HIS A 92 -16.28 -1.36 -1.06
CA HIS A 92 -16.66 -2.43 -0.14
C HIS A 92 -17.54 -1.93 1.02
N VAL A 93 -17.16 -0.82 1.66
CA VAL A 93 -17.98 -0.19 2.71
C VAL A 93 -19.33 0.28 2.16
N ALA A 94 -19.35 0.85 0.95
CA ALA A 94 -20.61 1.24 0.31
C ALA A 94 -21.50 0.03 -0.03
N ALA A 95 -20.91 -1.10 -0.41
CA ALA A 95 -21.63 -2.35 -0.65
C ALA A 95 -22.24 -2.92 0.64
N MET A 96 -21.53 -2.87 1.76
CA MET A 96 -22.08 -3.24 3.08
C MET A 96 -23.23 -2.32 3.49
N ALA A 97 -23.04 -1.00 3.36
CA ALA A 97 -24.04 -0.01 3.75
C ALA A 97 -25.34 -0.11 2.95
N THR A 98 -25.27 -0.61 1.71
CA THR A 98 -26.43 -0.85 0.84
C THR A 98 -26.99 -2.27 0.93
N GLY A 99 -26.36 -3.16 1.73
CA GLY A 99 -26.73 -4.57 1.85
C GLY A 99 -26.39 -5.41 0.61
N LEU A 100 -25.58 -4.90 -0.32
CA LEU A 100 -25.16 -5.60 -1.54
C LEU A 100 -24.11 -6.69 -1.23
N ALA A 101 -23.22 -6.47 -0.27
CA ALA A 101 -22.21 -7.44 0.15
C ALA A 101 -21.76 -7.19 1.59
N GLY A 102 -22.03 -8.15 2.48
CA GLY A 102 -21.76 -8.04 3.94
C GLY A 102 -22.90 -7.36 4.71
N GLU A 103 -22.76 -7.25 6.03
CA GLU A 103 -23.76 -6.63 6.89
C GLU A 103 -23.35 -5.19 7.26
N ALA A 104 -24.31 -4.26 7.23
CA ALA A 104 -24.06 -2.88 7.65
C ALA A 104 -23.64 -2.76 9.12
N ALA A 105 -23.99 -3.76 9.95
CA ALA A 105 -23.59 -3.85 11.35
C ALA A 105 -22.09 -4.09 11.55
N ASP A 106 -21.40 -4.63 10.53
CA ASP A 106 -19.95 -4.88 10.58
C ASP A 106 -19.12 -3.61 10.30
N ILE A 107 -19.76 -2.49 9.96
CA ILE A 107 -19.09 -1.20 9.77
C ILE A 107 -18.77 -0.60 11.13
N ASP A 108 -17.55 -0.84 11.60
CA ASP A 108 -17.07 -0.33 12.88
C ASP A 108 -16.14 0.89 12.72
N ALA A 109 -15.81 1.51 13.87
CA ALA A 109 -14.94 2.68 13.90
C ALA A 109 -13.51 2.37 13.41
N ALA A 110 -13.01 1.14 13.66
CA ALA A 110 -11.68 0.72 13.25
C ALA A 110 -11.58 0.59 11.72
N GLY A 111 -12.59 0.00 11.08
CA GLY A 111 -12.74 -0.10 9.63
C GLY A 111 -12.81 1.28 8.98
N ILE A 112 -13.62 2.21 9.53
CA ILE A 112 -13.68 3.59 9.01
C ILE A 112 -12.31 4.28 9.12
N ALA A 113 -11.63 4.15 10.26
CA ALA A 113 -10.29 4.71 10.45
C ALA A 113 -9.27 4.10 9.46
N TYR A 114 -9.38 2.80 9.18
CA TYR A 114 -8.57 2.12 8.19
C TYR A 114 -8.79 2.71 6.79
N VAL A 115 -10.03 2.85 6.34
CA VAL A 115 -10.33 3.47 5.02
C VAL A 115 -9.82 4.91 4.96
N ALA A 116 -10.08 5.71 6.00
CA ALA A 116 -9.62 7.10 6.08
C ALA A 116 -8.09 7.20 6.00
N PHE A 117 -7.36 6.29 6.66
CA PHE A 117 -5.91 6.22 6.60
C PHE A 117 -5.40 6.01 5.16
N PHE A 118 -5.99 5.08 4.40
CA PHE A 118 -5.57 4.83 3.02
C PHE A 118 -5.94 5.97 2.07
N LEU A 119 -7.08 6.65 2.29
CA LEU A 119 -7.43 7.87 1.55
C LEU A 119 -6.43 8.99 1.81
N LEU A 120 -6.05 9.21 3.07
CA LEU A 120 -5.04 10.20 3.46
C LEU A 120 -3.68 9.89 2.81
N MET A 121 -3.27 8.62 2.81
CA MET A 121 -2.05 8.16 2.17
C MET A 121 -2.08 8.36 0.66
N SER A 122 -3.20 8.03 0.00
CA SER A 122 -3.41 8.27 -1.43
C SER A 122 -3.26 9.75 -1.76
N ALA A 123 -3.93 10.63 -1.01
CA ALA A 123 -3.81 12.08 -1.18
C ALA A 123 -2.36 12.56 -0.97
N GLY A 124 -1.68 12.06 0.07
CA GLY A 124 -0.26 12.30 0.33
C GLY A 124 0.63 12.00 -0.87
N LEU A 125 0.58 10.77 -1.37
CA LEU A 125 1.39 10.32 -2.49
C LEU A 125 1.03 11.06 -3.79
N GLY A 126 -0.26 11.29 -4.05
CA GLY A 126 -0.72 12.03 -5.23
C GLY A 126 -0.23 13.48 -5.25
N THR A 127 -0.30 14.18 -4.11
CA THR A 127 0.23 15.55 -4.00
C THR A 127 1.74 15.60 -4.22
N LEU A 128 2.49 14.62 -3.71
CA LEU A 128 3.94 14.51 -3.91
C LEU A 128 4.29 14.18 -5.36
N ALA A 129 3.57 13.23 -5.98
CA ALA A 129 3.76 12.87 -7.39
C ALA A 129 3.55 14.09 -8.31
N LEU A 130 2.46 14.83 -8.10
CA LEU A 130 2.15 16.06 -8.85
C LEU A 130 3.20 17.15 -8.61
N SER A 131 3.54 17.40 -7.35
CA SER A 131 4.52 18.43 -6.96
C SER A 131 5.91 18.13 -7.54
N HIS A 132 6.38 16.89 -7.44
CA HIS A 132 7.67 16.46 -7.96
C HIS A 132 7.71 16.53 -9.50
N THR A 133 6.66 16.04 -10.17
CA THR A 133 6.53 16.11 -11.64
C THR A 133 6.60 17.56 -12.13
N ARG A 134 5.87 18.48 -11.47
CA ARG A 134 5.87 19.91 -11.83
C ARG A 134 7.21 20.58 -11.55
N ARG A 135 7.80 20.33 -10.37
CA ARG A 135 9.10 20.90 -9.95
C ARG A 135 10.23 20.54 -10.92
N HIS A 136 10.23 19.32 -11.45
CA HIS A 136 11.27 18.83 -12.36
C HIS A 136 10.86 18.84 -13.83
N ARG A 137 9.71 19.45 -14.18
CA ARG A 137 9.17 19.55 -15.56
C ARG A 137 9.15 18.19 -16.28
N ILE A 138 8.79 17.13 -15.57
CA ILE A 138 8.76 15.78 -16.10
C ILE A 138 7.55 15.65 -17.06
N ARG A 139 7.74 14.92 -18.17
CA ARG A 139 6.69 14.71 -19.17
C ARG A 139 5.53 13.89 -18.58
N PRO A 140 4.26 14.21 -18.90
CA PRO A 140 3.10 13.50 -18.35
C PRO A 140 3.06 12.00 -18.68
N ARG A 141 3.75 11.56 -19.74
CA ARG A 141 3.89 10.13 -20.07
C ARG A 141 4.49 9.31 -18.92
N THR A 142 5.36 9.89 -18.07
CA THR A 142 5.89 9.18 -16.91
C THR A 142 4.84 8.91 -15.84
N ALA A 143 3.81 9.76 -15.74
CA ALA A 143 2.69 9.54 -14.83
C ALA A 143 1.85 8.34 -15.30
N VAL A 144 1.61 8.23 -16.61
CA VAL A 144 0.92 7.06 -17.19
C VAL A 144 1.72 5.79 -16.96
N LEU A 145 3.03 5.82 -17.24
CA LEU A 145 3.91 4.66 -17.00
C LEU A 145 3.92 4.24 -15.52
N GLY A 146 4.01 5.20 -14.60
CA GLY A 146 3.92 4.92 -13.17
C GLY A 146 2.55 4.36 -12.78
N ALA A 147 1.46 4.96 -13.25
CA ALA A 147 0.10 4.51 -12.94
C ALA A 147 -0.17 3.09 -13.43
N LEU A 148 0.36 2.70 -14.59
CA LEU A 148 0.31 1.34 -15.10
C LEU A 148 1.09 0.35 -14.22
N GLY A 149 2.01 0.81 -13.37
CA GLY A 149 2.69 -0.03 -12.39
C GLY A 149 1.74 -0.59 -11.32
N ALA A 150 0.65 0.10 -11.01
CA ALA A 150 -0.31 -0.34 -9.98
C ALA A 150 -0.92 -1.72 -10.23
N PRO A 151 -1.51 -2.04 -11.40
CA PRO A 151 -2.03 -3.38 -11.66
C PRO A 151 -0.96 -4.46 -11.56
N PHE A 152 0.28 -4.21 -11.97
CA PHE A 152 1.38 -5.19 -11.82
C PHE A 152 1.76 -5.41 -10.36
N ILE A 153 1.89 -4.34 -9.58
CA ILE A 153 2.21 -4.42 -8.14
C ILE A 153 1.08 -5.16 -7.41
N LEU A 154 -0.18 -4.77 -7.66
CA LEU A 154 -1.34 -5.41 -7.05
C LEU A 154 -1.46 -6.87 -7.46
N SER A 155 -1.29 -7.22 -8.75
CA SER A 155 -1.31 -8.61 -9.20
C SER A 155 -0.18 -9.43 -8.57
N GLY A 156 1.00 -8.84 -8.44
CA GLY A 156 2.14 -9.46 -7.78
C GLY A 156 1.85 -9.79 -6.32
N ILE A 157 1.29 -8.84 -5.57
CA ILE A 157 1.00 -9.00 -4.14
C ILE A 157 -0.21 -9.90 -3.91
N LEU A 158 -1.29 -9.73 -4.68
CA LEU A 158 -2.58 -10.38 -4.41
C LEU A 158 -2.73 -11.75 -5.04
N ALA A 159 -1.96 -12.06 -6.08
CA ALA A 159 -2.06 -13.34 -6.78
C ALA A 159 -0.72 -14.09 -6.81
N ALA A 160 0.35 -13.45 -7.30
CA ALA A 160 1.62 -14.14 -7.50
C ALA A 160 2.27 -14.56 -6.17
N ALA A 161 2.28 -13.68 -5.17
CA ALA A 161 2.85 -14.01 -3.86
C ALA A 161 2.10 -15.15 -3.15
N PRO A 162 0.76 -15.12 -3.01
CA PRO A 162 0.01 -16.26 -2.48
C PRO A 162 0.25 -17.55 -3.26
N ALA A 163 0.18 -17.52 -4.60
CA ALA A 163 0.42 -18.70 -5.42
C ALA A 163 1.83 -19.28 -5.23
N LEU A 164 2.85 -18.43 -5.09
CA LEU A 164 4.21 -18.86 -4.80
C LEU A 164 4.31 -19.49 -3.40
N LEU A 165 3.69 -18.89 -2.38
CA LEU A 165 3.69 -19.43 -1.03
C LEU A 165 2.98 -20.79 -0.96
N THR A 166 1.87 -20.96 -1.69
CA THR A 166 1.20 -22.24 -1.85
C THR A 166 2.09 -23.26 -2.56
N ALA A 167 2.74 -22.89 -3.67
CA ALA A 167 3.65 -23.78 -4.39
C ALA A 167 4.86 -24.22 -3.55
N LEU A 168 5.31 -23.38 -2.62
CA LEU A 168 6.38 -23.69 -1.67
C LEU A 168 5.91 -24.48 -0.44
N GLY A 169 4.59 -24.74 -0.31
CA GLY A 169 4.01 -25.44 0.84
C GLY A 169 3.99 -24.62 2.13
N ILE A 170 4.20 -23.30 2.04
CA ILE A 170 4.20 -22.37 3.19
C ILE A 170 2.77 -21.96 3.57
N MET A 171 1.88 -21.94 2.58
CA MET A 171 0.47 -21.56 2.72
C MET A 171 -0.42 -22.69 2.17
N PRO A 172 -1.53 -23.05 2.84
CA PRO A 172 -2.53 -23.94 2.25
C PRO A 172 -3.05 -23.39 0.91
N PRO A 173 -3.50 -24.26 -0.01
CA PRO A 173 -4.17 -23.81 -1.23
C PRO A 173 -5.50 -23.12 -0.89
N VAL A 174 -5.74 -22.00 -1.56
CA VAL A 174 -7.01 -21.23 -1.55
C VAL A 174 -8.10 -21.96 -2.31
#